data_AF-A0A0F9F1H8-F1
#
_entry.id   AF-A0A0F9F1H8-F1
#
_cell.length_a   1.000
_cell.length_b   1.000
_cell.length_c   1.000
_cell.angle_alpha   90.00
_cell.angle_beta   90.00
_cell.angle_gamma   90.00
#
_symmetry.space_group_name_H-M   'P 1'
#
loop_
_entity.id
_entity.type
_entity.pdbx_description
1 polymer ?
#
loop_
_entity_poly.entity_id
_entity_poly.type
_entity_poly.pdbx_seq_one_letter_code
_entity_poly.pdbx_strand_id
1 'polypeptide(L)'
;AHNTVDYAIIFIPNEQVYSFINESYPAIMDESLKQKIILCSPFTLYAVLAVIRHAVENFNLEQTASAILKHLGDFYKQWNLYKDGFKKMGDKLDQARKEYDALDSTRGRALERPLRKIDELRKQKNIEFDEQPSLDE
;
A
#
# COMPACT_ATOMS: atom_id res chain seq x y z
N ALA A 1 -20.68 -20.43 26.13
CA ALA A 1 -21.06 -19.53 27.25
C ALA A 1 -19.97 -18.46 27.37
N HIS A 2 -20.26 -17.30 27.97
CA HIS A 2 -19.35 -16.16 28.21
C HIS A 2 -19.25 -15.11 27.08
N ASN A 3 -20.26 -14.24 26.97
CA ASN A 3 -20.19 -12.99 26.19
C ASN A 3 -20.54 -11.79 27.10
N THR A 4 -19.90 -11.74 28.26
CA THR A 4 -20.11 -10.71 29.29
C THR A 4 -18.75 -10.20 29.74
N VAL A 5 -18.69 -8.90 30.01
CA VAL A 5 -17.51 -8.24 30.57
C VAL A 5 -17.14 -8.83 31.94
N ASP A 6 -15.84 -8.83 32.27
CA ASP A 6 -15.34 -9.38 33.53
C ASP A 6 -15.87 -8.70 34.79
N TYR A 7 -16.43 -7.49 34.66
CA TYR A 7 -16.90 -6.66 35.77
C TYR A 7 -18.39 -6.39 35.69
N ALA A 8 -19.06 -6.41 36.84
CA ALA A 8 -20.41 -5.90 37.00
C ALA A 8 -20.39 -4.46 37.56
N ILE A 9 -21.20 -3.58 37.00
CA ILE A 9 -21.39 -2.22 37.53
C ILE A 9 -22.71 -2.17 38.30
N ILE A 10 -22.66 -1.79 39.56
CA ILE A 10 -23.84 -1.51 40.38
C ILE A 10 -24.01 0.00 40.46
N PHE A 11 -25.11 0.48 39.89
CA PHE A 11 -25.45 1.89 39.88
C PHE A 11 -26.32 2.27 41.07
N ILE A 12 -25.87 3.26 41.85
CA ILE A 12 -26.61 3.85 42.96
C ILE A 12 -27.04 5.25 42.52
N PRO A 13 -28.34 5.47 42.21
CA PRO A 13 -28.80 6.67 41.48
C PRO A 13 -28.77 7.97 42.29
N ASN A 14 -28.44 7.91 43.58
CA ASN A 14 -28.38 9.06 44.47
C ASN A 14 -26.97 9.17 45.07
N GLU A 15 -26.29 10.28 44.80
CA GLU A 15 -24.92 10.55 45.27
C GLU A 15 -24.83 10.52 46.80
N GLN A 16 -25.83 11.06 47.51
CA GLN A 16 -25.84 11.10 48.97
C GLN A 16 -25.96 9.70 49.57
N VAL A 17 -26.74 8.82 48.94
CA VAL A 17 -26.85 7.41 49.33
C VAL A 17 -25.54 6.67 49.07
N TYR A 18 -24.88 6.93 47.94
CA TYR A 18 -23.57 6.35 47.63
C TYR A 18 -22.53 6.76 48.69
N SER A 19 -22.44 8.06 49.02
CA SER A 19 -21.53 8.56 50.06
C SER A 19 -21.85 7.96 51.43
N PHE A 20 -23.13 7.88 51.80
CA PHE A 20 -23.56 7.27 53.05
C PHE A 20 -23.14 5.79 53.17
N ILE A 21 -23.28 5.02 52.08
CA ILE A 21 -22.83 3.61 52.04
C ILE A 21 -21.32 3.53 52.26
N ASN A 22 -20.54 4.39 51.59
CA ASN A 22 -19.07 4.39 51.70
C ASN A 22 -18.59 4.84 53.10
N GLU A 23 -19.29 5.77 53.74
CA GLU A 23 -19.02 6.21 55.12
C GLU A 23 -19.39 5.13 56.15
N SER A 24 -20.54 4.47 55.96
CA SER A 24 -21.04 3.45 56.88
C SER A 24 -20.30 2.11 56.77
N TYR A 25 -19.80 1.79 55.57
CA TYR A 25 -19.09 0.54 55.29
C TYR A 25 -17.82 0.81 54.47
N PRO A 26 -16.72 1.31 55.09
CA PRO A 26 -15.52 1.72 54.36
C PRO A 26 -14.84 0.61 53.55
N ALA A 27 -15.02 -0.66 53.94
CA ALA A 27 -14.44 -1.82 53.24
C ALA A 27 -15.22 -2.23 51.98
N ILE A 28 -16.43 -1.69 51.77
CA ILE A 28 -17.35 -2.18 50.72
C ILE A 28 -16.76 -2.05 49.32
N MET A 29 -15.96 -1.00 49.06
CA MET A 29 -15.37 -0.76 47.76
C MET A 29 -14.28 -1.79 47.44
N ASP A 30 -13.42 -2.09 48.40
CA ASP A 30 -12.35 -3.10 48.23
C ASP A 30 -12.94 -4.51 48.11
N GLU A 31 -13.98 -4.81 48.89
CA GLU A 31 -14.69 -6.09 48.82
C GLU A 31 -15.41 -6.27 47.50
N SER A 32 -16.11 -5.23 47.01
CA SER A 32 -16.79 -5.27 45.73
C SER A 32 -15.78 -5.44 44.59
N LEU A 33 -14.67 -4.69 44.61
CA LEU A 33 -13.61 -4.79 43.58
C LEU A 33 -12.99 -6.18 43.53
N LYS A 34 -12.74 -6.83 44.67
CA LYS A 34 -12.26 -8.23 44.73
C LYS A 34 -13.23 -9.21 44.07
N GLN A 35 -14.53 -8.91 44.11
CA GLN A 35 -15.58 -9.69 43.45
C GLN A 35 -15.84 -9.24 42.00
N LYS A 36 -15.00 -8.37 41.44
CA LYS A 36 -15.17 -7.74 40.13
C LYS A 36 -16.48 -6.94 40.02
N ILE A 37 -16.89 -6.28 41.10
CA ILE A 37 -18.05 -5.40 41.18
C ILE A 37 -17.57 -3.96 41.40
N ILE A 38 -18.02 -3.05 40.54
CA ILE A 38 -17.75 -1.62 40.66
C ILE A 38 -19.04 -0.94 41.10
N LEU A 39 -19.00 -0.32 42.28
CA LEU A 39 -20.08 0.55 42.75
C LEU A 39 -19.91 1.93 42.11
N CYS A 40 -20.96 2.46 41.51
CA CYS A 40 -20.95 3.77 40.89
C CYS A 40 -22.17 4.61 41.30
N SER A 41 -21.92 5.84 41.71
CA SER A 41 -22.85 6.96 41.69
C SER A 41 -23.02 7.55 40.27
N PRO A 42 -23.94 8.51 40.03
CA PRO A 42 -24.04 9.20 38.73
C PRO A 42 -22.72 9.82 38.26
N PHE A 43 -21.98 10.48 39.16
CA PHE A 43 -20.73 11.13 38.79
C PHE A 43 -19.62 10.11 38.46
N THR A 44 -19.47 9.09 39.29
CA THR A 44 -18.46 8.05 39.09
C THR A 44 -18.77 7.15 37.89
N LEU A 45 -20.05 6.84 37.64
CA LEU A 45 -20.47 6.13 36.42
C LEU A 45 -20.08 6.93 35.18
N TYR A 46 -20.32 8.24 35.16
CA TYR A 46 -19.92 9.08 34.04
C TYR A 46 -18.40 9.04 33.81
N ALA A 47 -17.60 9.10 34.88
CA ALA A 47 -16.14 8.99 34.79
C ALA A 47 -15.71 7.63 34.21
N VAL A 48 -16.27 6.53 34.70
CA VAL A 48 -16.00 5.17 34.17
C VAL A 48 -16.38 5.07 32.69
N LEU A 49 -17.57 5.55 32.32
CA LEU A 49 -18.02 5.53 30.92
C LEU A 49 -17.16 6.41 30.01
N ALA A 50 -16.67 7.55 30.48
CA ALA A 50 -15.77 8.40 29.72
C ALA A 50 -14.45 7.69 29.44
N VAL A 51 -13.88 7.00 30.44
CA VAL A 51 -12.66 6.18 30.27
C VAL A 51 -12.90 5.03 29.29
N ILE A 52 -14.02 4.30 29.41
CA ILE A 52 -14.37 3.22 28.49
C ILE A 52 -14.52 3.75 27.06
N ARG A 53 -15.21 4.88 26.87
CA ARG A 53 -15.37 5.51 25.54
C ARG A 53 -14.02 5.82 24.93
N HIS A 54 -13.13 6.48 25.68
CA HIS A 54 -11.78 6.81 25.18
C HIS A 54 -10.95 5.57 24.88
N ALA A 55 -11.05 4.51 25.69
CA ALA A 55 -10.38 3.24 25.41
C ALA A 55 -10.87 2.62 24.09
N VAL A 56 -12.18 2.64 23.83
CA VAL A 56 -12.76 2.12 22.58
C VAL A 56 -12.37 2.97 21.38
N GLU A 57 -12.40 4.31 21.50
CA GLU A 57 -11.96 5.23 20.44
C GLU A 57 -10.49 4.98 20.07
N ASN A 58 -9.62 4.86 21.07
CA ASN A 58 -8.20 4.57 20.88
C ASN A 58 -7.98 3.21 20.22
N PHE A 59 -8.71 2.17 20.67
CA PHE A 59 -8.62 0.84 20.08
C PHE A 59 -9.02 0.83 18.60
N ASN A 60 -10.10 1.52 18.25
CA ASN A 60 -10.56 1.64 16.87
C ASN A 60 -9.56 2.41 15.99
N LEU A 61 -8.96 3.47 16.52
CA LEU A 61 -7.91 4.22 15.85
C LEU A 61 -6.69 3.34 15.59
N GLU A 62 -6.22 2.62 16.62
CA GLU A 62 -5.06 1.72 16.52
C GLU A 62 -5.30 0.62 15.46
N GLN A 63 -6.49 0.01 15.47
CA GLN A 63 -6.84 -1.02 14.49
C GLN A 63 -6.84 -0.46 13.06
N THR A 64 -7.39 0.73 12.87
CA THR A 64 -7.42 1.41 11.56
C THR A 64 -6.00 1.75 11.10
N ALA A 65 -5.16 2.30 11.99
CA ALA A 65 -3.77 2.63 11.69
C ALA A 65 -2.97 1.39 11.32
N SER A 66 -3.16 0.29 12.05
CA SER A 66 -2.53 -1.00 11.76
C SER A 66 -2.92 -1.54 10.38
N ALA A 67 -4.21 -1.46 10.02
CA ALA A 67 -4.69 -1.83 8.69
C ALA A 67 -4.07 -0.97 7.58
N ILE A 68 -3.99 0.36 7.78
CA ILE A 68 -3.33 1.28 6.84
C ILE A 68 -1.86 0.90 6.65
N LEU A 69 -1.12 0.69 7.75
CA LEU A 69 0.29 0.32 7.70
C LEU A 69 0.52 -0.99 6.96
N LYS A 70 -0.35 -1.99 7.17
CA LYS A 70 -0.31 -3.26 6.43
C LYS A 70 -0.46 -3.02 4.93
N HIS A 71 -1.49 -2.29 4.52
CA HIS A 71 -1.72 -1.96 3.11
C HIS A 71 -0.58 -1.15 2.49
N LEU A 72 0.02 -0.24 3.25
CA LEU A 72 1.17 0.54 2.82
C LEU A 72 2.40 -0.36 2.59
N GLY A 73 2.62 -1.33 3.47
CA GLY A 73 3.68 -2.34 3.31
C GLY A 73 3.52 -3.17 2.03
N ASP A 74 2.30 -3.65 1.79
CA ASP A 74 1.97 -4.39 0.56
C ASP A 74 2.16 -3.52 -0.69
N PHE A 75 1.73 -2.26 -0.63
CA PHE A 75 1.92 -1.29 -1.71
C PHE A 75 3.41 -1.04 -2.01
N TYR A 76 4.25 -0.80 -0.99
CA TYR A 76 5.68 -0.58 -1.18
C TYR A 76 6.37 -1.77 -1.84
N LYS A 77 5.95 -2.99 -1.52
CA LYS A 77 6.44 -4.20 -2.18
C LYS A 77 6.10 -4.18 -3.67
N GLN A 78 4.86 -3.91 -4.03
CA GLN A 78 4.43 -3.80 -5.44
C GLN A 78 5.13 -2.63 -6.16
N TRP A 79 5.29 -1.50 -5.49
CA TRP A 79 5.97 -0.32 -6.03
C TRP A 79 7.43 -0.61 -6.40
N ASN A 80 8.15 -1.38 -5.57
CA ASN A 80 9.53 -1.77 -5.89
C ASN A 80 9.59 -2.71 -7.10
N LEU A 81 8.69 -3.71 -7.18
CA LEU A 81 8.59 -4.58 -8.36
C LEU A 81 8.28 -3.79 -9.64
N TYR A 82 7.38 -2.82 -9.54
CA TYR A 82 7.07 -1.90 -10.64
C TYR A 82 8.30 -1.10 -11.08
N LYS A 83 9.03 -0.48 -10.14
CA LYS A 83 10.27 0.28 -10.46
C LYS A 83 11.31 -0.59 -11.15
N ASP A 84 11.50 -1.83 -10.69
CA ASP A 84 12.45 -2.76 -11.32
C ASP A 84 12.01 -3.12 -12.74
N GLY A 85 10.72 -3.37 -12.96
CA GLY A 85 10.15 -3.59 -14.28
C GLY A 85 10.30 -2.38 -15.19
N PHE A 86 10.04 -1.19 -14.67
CA PHE A 86 10.15 0.08 -15.40
C PHE A 86 11.61 0.35 -15.82
N LYS A 87 12.57 0.10 -14.92
CA LYS A 87 14.00 0.21 -15.24
C LYS A 87 14.41 -0.74 -16.36
N LYS A 88 14.03 -2.02 -16.26
CA LYS A 88 14.31 -3.03 -17.29
C LYS A 88 13.70 -2.66 -18.65
N MET A 89 12.52 -2.05 -18.66
CA MET A 89 11.89 -1.55 -19.88
C MET A 89 12.73 -0.41 -20.49
N GLY A 90 13.18 0.55 -19.68
CA GLY A 90 14.09 1.61 -20.11
C GLY A 90 15.37 1.05 -20.76
N ASP A 91 16.03 0.09 -20.09
CA ASP A 91 17.26 -0.54 -20.60
C ASP A 91 17.03 -1.19 -21.98
N LYS A 92 15.88 -1.85 -22.19
CA LYS A 92 15.52 -2.46 -23.48
C LYS A 92 15.27 -1.42 -24.58
N LEU A 93 14.62 -0.31 -24.25
CA LEU A 93 14.40 0.79 -25.20
C LEU A 93 15.73 1.41 -25.63
N ASP A 94 16.66 1.61 -24.70
CA ASP A 94 18.00 2.10 -25.00
C ASP A 94 18.79 1.12 -25.89
N GLN A 95 18.64 -0.18 -25.66
CA GLN A 95 19.26 -1.19 -26.51
C GLN A 95 18.67 -1.18 -27.93
N ALA A 96 17.34 -1.17 -28.06
CA ALA A 96 16.66 -1.08 -29.35
C ALA A 96 17.09 0.17 -30.13
N ARG A 97 17.22 1.31 -29.44
CA ARG A 97 17.72 2.55 -30.04
C ARG A 97 19.16 2.41 -30.55
N LYS A 98 20.06 1.80 -29.77
CA LYS A 98 21.44 1.54 -30.21
C LYS A 98 21.51 0.65 -31.45
N GLU A 99 20.67 -0.38 -31.50
CA GLU A 99 20.59 -1.27 -32.67
C GLU A 99 20.07 -0.53 -33.91
N TYR A 100 19.05 0.30 -33.74
CA TYR A 100 18.54 1.19 -34.80
C TYR A 100 19.65 2.12 -35.32
N ASP A 101 20.32 2.86 -34.43
CA ASP A 101 21.37 3.82 -34.79
C ASP A 101 22.54 3.12 -35.51
N ALA A 102 22.87 1.88 -35.15
CA ALA A 102 23.91 1.08 -35.81
C ALA A 102 23.53 0.64 -37.23
N LEU A 103 22.25 0.30 -37.45
CA LEU A 103 21.70 -0.06 -38.76
C LEU A 103 21.64 1.15 -39.69
N ASP A 104 21.11 2.28 -39.21
CA ASP A 104 21.01 3.52 -39.97
C ASP A 104 22.39 4.08 -40.36
N SER A 105 23.35 4.06 -39.42
CA SER A 105 24.66 4.66 -39.66
C SER A 105 25.63 3.74 -40.42
N THR A 106 26.08 2.67 -39.78
CA THR A 106 27.30 1.96 -40.22
C THR A 106 26.97 0.88 -41.22
N ARG A 107 25.93 0.08 -40.93
CA ARG A 107 25.51 -1.01 -41.83
C ARG A 107 24.81 -0.48 -43.08
N GLY A 108 23.92 0.50 -42.96
CA GLY A 108 23.27 1.15 -44.09
C GLY A 108 24.29 1.73 -45.07
N ARG A 109 25.20 2.59 -44.58
CA ARG A 109 26.26 3.16 -45.42
C ARG A 109 27.23 2.11 -45.98
N ALA A 110 27.51 1.05 -45.24
CA ALA A 110 28.36 -0.04 -45.72
C ALA A 110 27.72 -0.85 -46.85
N LEU A 111 26.39 -0.97 -46.88
CA LEU A 111 25.63 -1.60 -47.96
C LEU A 111 25.42 -0.66 -49.16
N GLU A 112 25.23 0.63 -48.92
CA GLU A 112 25.09 1.63 -49.99
C GLU A 112 26.36 1.77 -50.83
N ARG A 113 27.55 1.68 -50.22
CA ARG A 113 28.85 1.81 -50.91
C ARG A 113 29.04 0.80 -52.06
N PRO A 114 28.92 -0.53 -51.85
CA PRO A 114 29.01 -1.51 -52.93
C PRO A 114 27.86 -1.38 -53.92
N LEU A 115 26.63 -1.08 -53.46
CA LEU A 115 25.50 -0.82 -54.38
C LEU A 115 25.80 0.32 -55.35
N ARG A 116 26.35 1.43 -54.87
CA ARG A 116 26.74 2.57 -55.72
C ARG A 116 27.81 2.20 -56.74
N LYS A 117 28.81 1.39 -56.35
CA LYS A 117 29.84 0.88 -57.27
C LYS A 117 29.26 -0.03 -58.35
N ILE A 118 28.31 -0.90 -57.97
CA ILE A 118 27.60 -1.78 -58.92
C ILE A 118 26.83 -0.92 -59.92
N ASP A 119 26.13 0.12 -59.45
CA ASP A 119 25.38 1.06 -60.30
C ASP A 119 26.28 1.87 -61.24
N GLU A 120 27.45 2.32 -60.77
CA GLU A 120 28.46 3.00 -61.60
C GLU A 120 29.00 2.09 -62.71
N LEU A 121 29.33 0.83 -62.40
CA LEU A 121 29.78 -0.17 -63.37
C LEU A 121 28.69 -0.53 -64.38
N ARG A 122 27.44 -0.61 -63.92
CA ARG A 122 26.26 -0.85 -64.77
C ARG A 122 26.11 0.25 -65.83
N LYS A 123 26.19 1.51 -65.43
CA LYS A 123 26.11 2.67 -66.34
C LYS A 123 27.23 2.67 -67.38
N GLN A 124 28.44 2.25 -67.01
CA GLN A 124 29.56 2.14 -67.96
C GLN A 124 29.39 1.01 -68.98
N LYS A 125 28.75 -0.11 -68.59
CA LYS A 125 28.56 -1.28 -69.46
C LYS A 125 27.22 -1.33 -70.19
N ASN A 126 26.37 -0.31 -70.01
CA ASN A 126 25.05 -0.20 -70.63
C ASN A 126 24.15 -1.43 -70.41
N ILE A 127 24.15 -1.94 -69.17
CA ILE A 127 23.35 -3.11 -68.77
C ILE A 127 22.05 -2.61 -68.14
N GLU A 128 20.89 -2.94 -68.70
CA GLU A 128 19.58 -2.66 -68.08
C GLU A 128 19.13 -3.84 -67.20
N PHE A 129 18.57 -3.54 -66.03
CA PHE A 129 17.81 -4.51 -65.25
C PHE A 129 16.35 -4.39 -65.67
N ASP A 130 15.73 -5.53 -65.97
CA ASP A 130 14.28 -5.69 -65.95
C ASP A 130 13.77 -5.39 -64.53
N GLU A 131 12.62 -4.74 -64.42
CA GLU A 131 12.11 -4.10 -63.19
C GLU A 131 12.14 -4.98 -61.93
N GLN A 132 12.28 -4.30 -60.79
CA GLN A 132 12.32 -4.83 -59.42
C GLN A 132 11.30 -5.95 -59.17
N PRO A 133 11.61 -6.98 -58.36
CA PRO A 133 10.55 -7.82 -57.82
C PRO A 133 9.62 -6.93 -57.00
N SER A 134 8.33 -6.91 -57.37
CA SER A 134 7.29 -6.31 -56.54
C SER A 134 7.35 -6.95 -55.16
N LEU A 135 7.60 -6.13 -54.14
CA LEU A 135 7.35 -6.53 -52.77
C LEU A 135 5.86 -6.36 -52.53
N ASP A 136 5.08 -7.30 -53.07
CA ASP A 136 3.71 -7.52 -52.65
C ASP A 136 3.73 -8.38 -51.37
N GLU A 137 3.03 -7.86 -50.36
CA GLU A 137 2.70 -8.40 -49.02
C GLU A 137 3.72 -8.24 -47.87
#